data_AF-A0A1J0VPA5-F1
#
_entry.id   AF-A0A1J0VPA5-F1
#
_cell.length_a   1.000
_cell.length_b   1.000
_cell.length_c   1.000
_cell.angle_alpha   90.00
_cell.angle_beta   90.00
_cell.angle_gamma   90.00
#
_symmetry.space_group_name_H-M   'P 1'
#
loop_
_entity.id
_entity.type
_entity.pdbx_description
1 polymer ?
#
loop_
_entity_poly.entity_id
_entity_poly.type
_entity_poly.pdbx_seq_one_letter_code
_entity_poly.pdbx_strand_id
1 'polypeptide(L)'
;MTTMLIQLTAALDDAVSQGLVTRDVARLVRRPDITDTEMNVWTREQAAVFRDHVRAHRLHALFLLSLCGLRRSEIMGLRWSRIDGATPTVARGRVTVGKDTEEGDPKSRRSRRRPTW
;
A
#
# COMPACT_ATOMS: atom_id res chain seq x y z
N MET A 1 -7.91 1.47 15.08
CA MET A 1 -8.30 0.81 16.35
C MET A 1 -8.11 -0.71 16.26
N THR A 2 -8.59 -1.37 15.20
CA THR A 2 -8.45 -2.84 15.00
C THR A 2 -7.01 -3.34 14.92
N THR A 3 -6.08 -2.54 14.36
CA THR A 3 -4.68 -2.93 14.18
C THR A 3 -3.91 -3.06 15.49
N MET A 4 -4.21 -2.21 16.47
CA MET A 4 -3.56 -2.24 17.78
C MET A 4 -3.93 -3.51 18.56
N LEU A 5 -5.21 -3.90 18.52
CA LEU A 5 -5.66 -5.13 19.15
C LEU A 5 -4.99 -6.37 18.53
N ILE A 6 -4.86 -6.41 17.20
CA ILE A 6 -4.16 -7.51 16.51
C ILE A 6 -2.69 -7.59 16.95
N GLN A 7 -1.99 -6.47 17.03
CA GLN A 7 -0.59 -6.44 17.46
C GLN A 7 -0.43 -6.84 18.92
N LEU A 8 -1.32 -6.36 19.81
CA LEU A 8 -1.29 -6.69 21.23
C LEU A 8 -1.60 -8.17 21.47
N THR A 9 -2.58 -8.73 20.77
CA THR A 9 -2.86 -10.17 20.78
C THR A 9 -1.62 -10.96 20.36
N ALA A 10 -0.96 -10.60 19.26
CA ALA A 10 0.24 -11.31 18.81
C ALA A 10 1.39 -11.26 19.84
N ALA A 11 1.62 -10.09 20.45
CA ALA A 11 2.67 -9.92 21.44
C ALA A 11 2.38 -10.68 22.75
N LEU A 12 1.13 -10.68 23.22
CA LEU A 12 0.75 -11.42 24.42
C LEU A 12 0.72 -12.93 24.19
N ASP A 13 0.35 -13.39 22.99
CA ASP A 13 0.41 -14.80 22.60
C ASP A 13 1.87 -15.32 22.63
N ASP A 14 2.81 -14.52 22.10
CA ASP A 14 4.25 -14.79 22.20
C ASP A 14 4.72 -14.85 23.67
N ALA A 15 4.30 -13.89 24.51
CA ALA A 15 4.63 -13.86 25.93
C ALA A 15 4.05 -15.08 26.71
N VAL A 16 2.88 -15.59 26.34
CA VAL A 16 2.33 -16.85 26.88
C VAL A 16 3.20 -18.03 26.46
N SER A 17 3.62 -18.10 25.20
CA SER A 17 4.46 -19.20 24.69
C SER A 17 5.82 -19.29 25.41
N GLN A 18 6.35 -18.14 25.83
CA GLN A 18 7.58 -18.01 26.61
C GLN A 18 7.37 -18.16 28.12
N GLY A 19 6.12 -18.34 28.58
CA GLY A 19 5.79 -18.48 30.00
C GLY A 19 5.90 -17.19 30.84
N LEU A 20 5.98 -16.02 30.20
CA LEU A 20 6.11 -14.72 30.87
C LEU A 20 4.79 -14.23 31.46
N VAL A 21 3.67 -14.61 30.83
CA VAL A 21 2.31 -14.32 31.31
C VAL A 21 1.45 -15.57 31.23
N THR A 22 0.48 -15.68 32.13
CA THR A 22 -0.38 -16.88 32.22
C THR A 22 -1.40 -16.99 31.08
N ARG A 23 -1.85 -15.85 30.52
CA ARG A 23 -2.83 -15.81 29.43
C ARG A 23 -2.77 -14.51 28.64
N ASP A 24 -3.20 -14.57 27.39
CA ASP A 24 -3.41 -13.41 26.53
C ASP A 24 -4.77 -12.75 26.86
N VAL A 25 -4.71 -11.62 27.55
CA VAL A 25 -5.90 -10.83 27.91
C VAL A 25 -6.48 -10.03 26.74
N ALA A 26 -5.71 -9.77 25.68
CA ALA A 26 -6.20 -9.04 24.51
C ALA A 26 -7.25 -9.86 23.74
N ARG A 27 -7.18 -11.19 23.78
CA ARG A 27 -8.23 -12.07 23.23
C ARG A 27 -9.60 -11.89 23.88
N LEU A 28 -9.66 -11.36 25.10
CA LEU A 28 -10.92 -11.12 25.82
C LEU A 28 -11.58 -9.79 25.43
N VAL A 29 -10.87 -8.93 24.69
CA VAL A 29 -11.41 -7.65 24.24
C VAL A 29 -12.43 -7.89 23.15
N ARG A 30 -13.67 -7.39 23.35
CA ARG A 30 -14.69 -7.38 22.32
C ARG A 30 -14.20 -6.57 21.13
N ARG A 31 -14.12 -7.20 19.96
CA ARG A 31 -13.73 -6.51 18.73
C ARG A 31 -14.79 -5.46 18.38
N PRO A 32 -14.38 -4.25 17.96
CA PRO A 32 -15.32 -3.30 17.42
C PRO A 32 -15.94 -3.90 16.15
N ASP A 33 -17.24 -3.70 15.99
CA ASP A 33 -17.95 -4.12 14.78
C ASP A 33 -17.38 -3.33 13.59
N ILE A 34 -16.89 -4.07 12.59
CA ILE A 34 -16.40 -3.48 11.35
C ILE A 34 -17.58 -3.49 10.40
N THR A 35 -18.20 -2.33 10.20
CA THR A 35 -19.17 -2.16 9.11
C THR A 35 -18.39 -2.25 7.80
N ASP A 36 -18.75 -3.22 6.96
CA ASP A 36 -18.19 -3.30 5.61
C ASP A 36 -18.61 -2.03 4.88
N THR A 37 -17.64 -1.16 4.61
CA THR A 37 -17.88 0.06 3.86
C THR A 37 -17.71 -0.31 2.41
N GLU A 38 -18.80 -0.29 1.65
CA GLU A 38 -18.75 -0.54 0.22
C GLU A 38 -17.73 0.39 -0.43
N MET A 39 -16.68 -0.20 -1.01
CA MET A 39 -15.64 0.57 -1.67
C MET A 39 -16.22 1.19 -2.94
N ASN A 40 -16.30 2.51 -2.98
CA ASN A 40 -16.65 3.22 -4.21
C ASN A 40 -15.47 3.15 -5.19
N VAL A 41 -15.55 2.23 -6.14
CA VAL A 41 -14.53 2.02 -7.19
C VAL A 41 -15.08 2.55 -8.51
N TRP A 42 -14.22 3.24 -9.27
CA TRP A 42 -14.60 3.71 -10.59
C TRP A 42 -14.86 2.56 -11.56
N THR A 43 -15.89 2.70 -12.38
CA THR A 43 -16.07 1.87 -13.57
C THR A 43 -14.99 2.19 -14.60
N ARG A 44 -14.87 1.33 -15.62
CA ARG A 44 -13.91 1.53 -16.71
C ARG A 44 -14.18 2.82 -17.48
N GLU A 45 -15.45 3.17 -17.64
CA GLU A 45 -15.92 4.38 -18.33
C GLU A 45 -15.54 5.62 -17.52
N GLN A 46 -15.76 5.60 -16.20
CA GLN A 46 -15.38 6.69 -15.31
C GLN A 46 -13.86 6.90 -15.29
N ALA A 47 -13.08 5.81 -15.27
CA ALA A 47 -11.62 5.89 -15.37
C ALA A 47 -11.17 6.47 -16.72
N ALA A 48 -11.86 6.16 -17.83
CA ALA A 48 -11.57 6.72 -19.14
C ALA A 48 -11.87 8.22 -19.20
N VAL A 49 -13.00 8.66 -18.63
CA VAL A 49 -13.34 10.10 -18.51
C VAL A 49 -12.27 10.85 -17.73
N PHE A 50 -11.85 10.31 -16.58
CA PHE A 50 -10.78 10.91 -15.78
C PHE A 50 -9.46 10.99 -16.56
N ARG A 51 -9.06 9.90 -17.24
CA ARG A 51 -7.86 9.84 -18.08
C ARG A 51 -7.85 10.98 -19.11
N ASP A 52 -8.96 11.21 -19.79
CA ASP A 52 -9.05 12.24 -20.81
C ASP A 52 -9.06 13.66 -20.20
N HIS A 53 -9.70 13.83 -19.04
CA HIS A 53 -9.73 15.08 -18.29
C HIS A 53 -8.32 15.54 -17.84
N VAL A 54 -7.45 14.61 -17.42
CA VAL A 54 -6.12 14.96 -16.91
C VAL A 54 -5.03 15.10 -17.98
N ARG A 55 -5.38 15.06 -19.27
CA ARG A 55 -4.41 15.03 -20.38
C ARG A 55 -3.41 16.21 -20.38
N ALA A 56 -3.89 17.41 -20.03
CA ALA A 56 -3.05 18.62 -19.94
C ALA A 56 -2.46 18.86 -18.54
N HIS A 57 -2.75 18.00 -17.56
CA HIS A 57 -2.31 18.19 -16.19
C HIS A 57 -0.83 17.82 -16.04
N ARG A 58 -0.06 18.62 -15.30
CA ARG A 58 1.39 18.38 -15.06
C ARG A 58 1.72 17.00 -14.46
N LEU A 59 0.76 16.40 -13.76
CA LEU A 59 0.89 15.06 -13.15
C LEU A 59 0.25 13.93 -13.97
N HIS A 60 -0.11 14.19 -15.23
CA HIS A 60 -0.78 13.23 -16.11
C HIS A 60 -0.16 11.84 -16.05
N ALA A 61 1.17 11.73 -16.23
CA ALA A 61 1.88 10.46 -16.18
C ALA A 61 1.71 9.71 -14.84
N LEU A 62 1.69 10.41 -13.70
CA LEU A 62 1.53 9.79 -12.39
C LEU A 62 0.11 9.23 -12.20
N PHE A 63 -0.89 9.94 -12.72
CA PHE A 63 -2.27 9.48 -12.70
C PHE A 63 -2.46 8.23 -13.57
N LEU A 64 -1.86 8.19 -14.76
CA LEU A 64 -1.90 7.00 -15.62
C LEU A 64 -1.25 5.79 -14.94
N LEU A 65 -0.08 5.97 -14.34
CA LEU A 65 0.59 4.88 -13.62
C LEU A 65 -0.23 4.38 -12.42
N SER A 66 -0.98 5.28 -11.77
CA SER A 66 -1.90 4.92 -10.69
C SER A 66 -3.11 4.13 -11.19
N LEU A 67 -3.67 4.49 -12.35
CA LEU A 67 -4.72 3.70 -13.03
C LEU A 67 -4.21 2.33 -13.47
N CYS A 68 -2.92 2.22 -13.81
CA CYS A 68 -2.22 0.96 -13.99
C CYS A 68 -1.85 0.28 -12.66
N GLY A 69 -2.44 0.64 -11.52
CA GLY A 69 -2.25 -0.08 -10.26
C GLY A 69 -0.88 0.03 -9.61
N LEU A 70 -0.03 1.00 -10.01
CA LEU A 70 1.16 1.35 -9.25
C LEU A 70 0.77 2.18 -8.03
N ARG A 71 1.37 1.86 -6.89
CA ARG A 71 1.13 2.62 -5.66
C ARG A 71 1.91 3.92 -5.69
N ARG A 72 1.41 4.95 -4.99
CA ARG A 72 2.09 6.25 -4.88
C ARG A 72 3.59 6.12 -4.54
N SER A 73 3.95 5.26 -3.58
CA SER A 73 5.35 5.06 -3.21
C SER A 73 6.19 4.43 -4.33
N GLU A 74 5.61 3.54 -5.13
CA GLU A 74 6.26 2.90 -6.27
C GLU A 74 6.48 3.92 -7.41
N ILE A 75 5.50 4.78 -7.66
CA ILE A 75 5.61 5.86 -8.65
C ILE A 75 6.69 6.87 -8.23
N MET A 76 6.70 7.28 -6.96
CA MET A 76 7.69 8.23 -6.44
C MET A 76 9.10 7.65 -6.33
N GLY A 77 9.23 6.32 -6.25
CA GLY A 77 10.51 5.60 -6.24
C GLY A 77 11.00 5.15 -7.62
N LEU A 78 10.25 5.44 -8.70
CA LEU A 78 10.60 5.02 -10.05
C LEU A 78 11.82 5.81 -10.57
N ARG A 79 12.74 5.12 -11.25
CA ARG A 79 13.92 5.73 -11.88
C ARG A 79 13.87 5.51 -13.38
N TRP A 80 14.36 6.49 -14.15
CA TRP A 80 14.46 6.39 -15.62
C TRP A 80 15.22 5.15 -16.09
N SER A 81 16.28 4.75 -15.39
CA SER A 81 17.05 3.52 -15.68
C SER A 81 16.29 2.21 -15.45
N ARG A 82 15.07 2.28 -14.89
CA ARG A 82 14.17 1.14 -14.68
C ARG A 82 12.97 1.14 -15.62
N ILE A 83 12.99 2.01 -16.62
CA ILE A 83 11.98 2.07 -17.68
C ILE A 83 12.61 1.55 -18.96
N ASP A 84 11.97 0.56 -19.56
CA ASP A 84 12.39 -0.11 -20.78
C ASP A 84 11.26 -0.01 -21.79
N GLY A 85 11.40 0.91 -22.74
CA GLY A 85 10.31 1.35 -23.60
C GLY A 85 9.12 1.87 -22.77
N ALA A 86 7.96 1.22 -22.91
CA ALA A 86 6.74 1.55 -22.18
C ALA A 86 6.58 0.76 -20.86
N THR A 87 7.55 -0.09 -20.48
CA THR A 87 7.43 -1.00 -19.34
C THR A 87 8.27 -0.53 -18.15
N PRO A 88 7.64 -0.05 -17.05
CA PRO A 88 8.37 0.29 -15.83
C PRO A 88 8.66 -0.96 -15.00
N THR A 89 9.85 -1.03 -14.41
CA THR A 89 10.21 -2.03 -13.40
C THR A 89 10.08 -1.43 -12.01
N VAL A 90 9.14 -1.92 -11.21
CA VAL A 90 8.95 -1.50 -9.82
C VAL A 90 9.97 -2.24 -8.96
N ALA A 91 10.98 -1.52 -8.48
CA ALA A 91 12.07 -2.08 -7.67
C ALA A 91 12.20 -1.43 -6.29
N ARG A 92 11.63 -0.23 -6.09
CA ARG A 92 11.78 0.58 -4.87
C ARG A 92 10.49 1.34 -4.58
N GLY A 93 10.31 1.70 -3.31
CA GLY A 93 9.30 2.64 -2.86
C GLY A 93 9.96 3.87 -2.25
N ARG A 94 9.37 5.04 -2.45
CA ARG A 94 9.75 6.29 -1.77
C ARG A 94 8.60 6.77 -0.90
N VAL A 95 8.86 7.04 0.37
CA VAL A 95 7.86 7.48 1.35
C VAL A 95 8.38 8.66 2.17
N THR A 96 7.48 9.54 2.59
CA THR A 96 7.80 10.62 3.52
C THR A 96 7.61 10.12 4.95
N VAL A 97 8.62 10.28 5.79
CA VAL A 97 8.62 9.93 7.21
C VAL A 97 8.96 11.19 7.99
N GLY A 98 7.96 11.80 8.63
CA GLY A 98 8.12 13.11 9.24
C GLY A 98 8.45 14.19 8.21
N LYS A 99 9.61 14.83 8.34
CA LYS A 99 10.12 15.82 7.39
C LYS A 99 11.04 15.21 6.33
N ASP A 100 11.49 13.98 6.56
CA ASP A 100 12.48 13.32 5.72
C ASP A 100 11.82 12.44 4.68
N THR A 101 12.59 12.14 3.63
CA THR A 101 12.17 11.20 2.61
C THR A 101 13.04 9.97 2.63
N GLU A 102 12.42 8.82 2.84
CA GLU A 102 13.10 7.54 2.84
C GLU A 102 12.82 6.78 1.55
N GLU A 103 13.88 6.21 0.99
CA GLU A 103 13.80 5.24 -0.09
C GLU A 103 14.08 3.85 0.50
N GLY A 104 13.17 2.92 0.25
CA GLY A 104 13.27 1.57 0.74
C GLY A 104 12.89 0.56 -0.33
N ASP A 105 13.10 -0.70 0.03
CA ASP A 105 12.50 -1.78 -0.72
C ASP A 105 10.97 -1.67 -0.71
N PRO A 106 10.29 -2.12 -1.79
CA PRO A 106 8.85 -2.19 -1.78
C PRO A 106 8.37 -2.99 -0.57
N LYS A 107 7.24 -2.58 0.02
CA LYS A 107 6.67 -3.13 1.26
C LYS A 107 6.67 -4.66 1.36
N SER A 108 6.67 -5.37 0.24
CA SER A 108 6.85 -6.82 0.20
C SER A 108 7.65 -7.26 -1.02
N ARG A 109 8.24 -8.47 -0.95
CA ARG A 109 8.92 -9.11 -2.09
C ARG A 109 8.03 -9.20 -3.33
N ARG A 110 6.73 -9.43 -3.15
CA ARG A 110 5.71 -9.46 -4.22
C ARG A 110 5.51 -8.11 -4.91
N SER A 111 5.86 -7.01 -4.24
CA SER A 111 5.74 -5.66 -4.82
C SER A 111 6.94 -5.30 -5.71
N ARG A 112 8.03 -6.08 -5.68
CA ARG A 112 9.08 -6.01 -6.71
C ARG A 112 8.58 -6.76 -7.95
N ARG A 113 8.27 -6.03 -9.03
CA ARG A 113 7.64 -6.62 -10.22
C ARG A 113 7.88 -5.80 -11.49
N ARG A 114 7.83 -6.47 -12.64
CA ARG A 114 7.53 -5.85 -13.94
C ARG A 114 6.05 -6.09 -14.23
N PRO A 115 5.20 -5.06 -14.28
CA PRO A 115 3.81 -5.24 -14.65
C PRO A 115 3.66 -5.78 -16.08
N THR A 116 2.78 -6.76 -16.25
CA THR A 116 2.39 -7.37 -17.53
C THR A 116 0.95 -6.98 -17.79
N TRP A 117 0.72 -5.77 -18.30
CA TRP A 117 -0.60 -5.31 -18.74
C TRP A 117 -0.82 -5.69 -20.19
#